data_AF-A0A661XWR2-F1
#
_entry.id   AF-A0A661XWR2-F1
#
_cell.length_a   1.000
_cell.length_b   1.000
_cell.length_c   1.000
_cell.angle_alpha   90.00
_cell.angle_beta   90.00
_cell.angle_gamma   90.00
#
_symmetry.space_group_name_H-M   'P 1'
#
loop_
_entity.id
_entity.type
_entity.pdbx_description
1 polymer ?
#
loop_
_entity_poly.entity_id
_entity_poly.type
_entity_poly.pdbx_seq_one_letter_code
_entity_poly.pdbx_strand_id
1 'polypeptide(L)' 'MNDVIIDLGQVYHNVTLQIYSLTGQIISQNYFESANRVNCELVGIEGLYFLEIFTKEGKKATLKVLKK' A
#
# COMPACT_ATOMS: atom_id res chain seq x y z
N MET A 1 1.04 -3.36 16.33
CA MET A 1 1.58 -3.41 14.96
C MET A 1 0.59 -4.17 14.12
N ASN A 2 0.03 -3.53 13.08
CA ASN A 2 -0.90 -4.19 12.17
C ASN A 2 -0.23 -4.26 10.80
N ASP A 3 0.29 -5.44 10.49
CA ASP A 3 0.89 -5.72 9.19
C ASP A 3 -0.17 -6.17 8.21
N VAL A 4 -0.19 -5.52 7.06
CA VAL A 4 -1.05 -5.87 5.94
C VAL A 4 -0.17 -6.42 4.83
N ILE A 5 -0.46 -7.64 4.39
CA ILE A 5 0.18 -8.27 3.23
C ILE A 5 -0.82 -8.27 2.09
N ILE A 6 -0.39 -7.73 0.95
CA ILE A 6 -1.20 -7.66 -0.27
C ILE A 6 -0.55 -8.58 -1.30
N ASP A 7 -1.31 -9.57 -1.76
CA ASP A 7 -0.91 -10.44 -2.86
C ASP A 7 -1.31 -9.78 -4.19
N LEU A 8 -0.35 -9.62 -5.10
CA LEU A 8 -0.56 -8.97 -6.39
C LEU A 8 -1.02 -9.97 -7.47
N GLY A 9 -1.04 -11.28 -7.17
CA GLY A 9 -1.45 -12.36 -8.08
C GLY A 9 -0.43 -12.72 -9.16
N GLN A 10 0.51 -11.82 -9.47
CA GLN A 10 1.65 -12.05 -10.36
C GLN A 10 2.82 -11.14 -9.96
N VAL A 11 3.99 -11.37 -10.54
CA VAL A 11 5.16 -10.49 -10.35
C VAL A 11 4.96 -9.20 -11.15
N TYR A 12 5.16 -8.07 -10.48
CA TYR A 12 5.22 -6.75 -11.09
C TYR A 12 6.56 -6.08 -10.81
N HIS A 13 6.99 -5.24 -11.74
CA HIS A 13 8.21 -4.44 -11.62
C HIS A 13 7.91 -2.99 -11.30
N ASN A 14 8.83 -2.34 -10.58
CA ASN A 14 8.76 -0.93 -10.20
C ASN A 14 7.42 -0.59 -9.52
N VAL A 15 7.09 -1.36 -8.47
CA VAL A 15 5.85 -1.22 -7.71
C VAL A 15 6.06 -0.18 -6.61
N THR A 16 5.20 0.81 -6.56
CA THR A 16 5.14 1.78 -5.45
C THR A 16 3.88 1.52 -4.65
N LEU A 17 4.02 1.45 -3.33
CA LEU A 17 2.93 1.40 -2.37
C LEU A 17 2.93 2.68 -1.56
N GLN A 18 1.85 3.45 -1.61
CA GLN A 18 1.63 4.64 -0.80
C GLN A 18 0.47 4.42 0.16
N ILE A 19 0.64 4.84 1.40
CA ILE A 19 -0.39 4.76 2.44
C ILE A 19 -0.83 6.18 2.77
N TYR A 20 -2.13 6.41 2.72
CA TYR A 20 -2.75 7.70 3.03
C TYR A 20 -3.64 7.58 4.27
N SER A 21 -3.65 8.64 5.07
CA SER A 21 -4.69 8.88 6.07
C SER A 21 -6.03 9.17 5.40
N LEU A 22 -7.11 9.18 6.20
CA LEU A 22 -8.42 9.66 5.75
C LEU A 22 -8.39 11.10 5.23
N THR A 23 -7.49 11.94 5.73
CA THR A 23 -7.32 13.33 5.31
C THR A 23 -6.48 13.48 4.03
N GLY A 24 -6.00 12.37 3.44
CA GLY A 24 -5.18 12.37 2.23
C GLY A 24 -3.70 12.65 2.47
N GLN A 25 -3.25 12.68 3.73
CA GLN A 25 -1.83 12.82 4.05
C GLN A 25 -1.10 11.50 3.77
N ILE A 26 0.04 11.56 3.06
CA ILE A 26 0.91 10.39 2.90
C ILE A 26 1.55 10.07 4.26
N ILE A 27 1.28 8.87 4.75
CA ILE A 27 1.82 8.32 6.00
C ILE A 27 3.09 7.53 5.72
N SER A 28 3.11 6.78 4.61
CA SER A 28 4.24 5.95 4.23
C SER A 28 4.29 5.77 2.72
N GLN A 29 5.49 5.54 2.21
CA GLN A 29 5.74 5.17 0.82
C GLN A 29 6.85 4.13 0.78
N ASN A 30 6.59 3.01 0.11
CA ASN A 30 7.56 1.96 -0.13
C ASN A 30 7.70 1.72 -1.64
N TYR A 31 8.91 1.39 -2.06
CA TYR A 31 9.22 1.05 -3.44
C TYR A 31 9.80 -0.35 -3.51
N PHE A 32 9.34 -1.13 -4.49
CA PHE A 32 9.76 -2.49 -4.74
C PHE A 32 10.15 -2.62 -6.21
N GLU A 33 11.40 -3.02 -6.46
CA GLU A 33 11.90 -3.21 -7.83
C GLU A 33 11.17 -4.36 -8.55
N SER A 34 10.90 -5.44 -7.83
CA SER A 34 10.15 -6.60 -8.31
C SER A 34 9.42 -7.25 -7.13
N ALA A 35 8.10 -7.41 -7.22
CA ALA A 35 7.30 -8.00 -6.15
C ALA A 35 6.07 -8.71 -6.70
N ASN A 36 5.73 -9.86 -6.11
CA ASN A 36 4.40 -10.48 -6.21
C ASN A 36 3.56 -10.27 -4.94
N ARG A 37 4.19 -9.82 -3.86
CA ARG A 37 3.58 -9.49 -2.58
C ARG A 37 4.22 -8.22 -2.05
N VAL A 38 3.40 -7.34 -1.50
CA VAL A 38 3.87 -6.14 -0.80
C VAL A 38 3.36 -6.16 0.62
N ASN A 39 4.25 -5.88 1.56
CA ASN A 39 3.92 -5.73 2.97
C ASN A 39 3.93 -4.25 3.34
N CYS A 40 3.02 -3.86 4.20
CA CYS A 40 3.07 -2.56 4.84
C CYS A 40 2.60 -2.61 6.28
N GLU A 41 3.25 -1.78 7.08
CA GLU A 41 2.84 -1.51 8.44
C GLU A 41 1.92 -0.29 8.46
N LEU A 42 0.72 -0.45 9.03
CA LEU A 42 -0.19 0.67 9.27
C LEU A 42 0.19 1.37 10.58
N VAL A 43 1.13 2.30 10.49
CA VAL A 43 1.53 3.16 11.61
C VAL A 43 0.52 4.30 11.79
N GLY A 44 0.18 4.61 13.05
CA GLY A 44 -0.76 5.67 13.42
C GLY A 44 -1.98 5.19 14.22
N ILE A 45 -2.95 6.08 14.41
CA ILE A 45 -4.15 5.85 15.21
C ILE A 45 -5.13 4.88 14.54
N GLU A 46 -6.05 4.30 15.31
CA GLU A 46 -7.18 3.55 14.75
C GLU A 46 -7.98 4.43 13.78
N GLY A 47 -8.44 3.84 12.68
CA GLY A 47 -9.13 4.59 11.64
C GLY A 47 -9.02 3.99 10.25
N LEU A 48 -9.53 4.72 9.27
CA LEU A 48 -9.53 4.33 7.87
C LEU A 48 -8.26 4.81 7.16
N TYR A 49 -7.64 3.90 6.41
CA TYR A 49 -6.45 4.12 5.60
C TYR A 49 -6.72 3.75 4.15
N PHE A 50 -6.06 4.45 3.24
CA PHE A 50 -6.04 4.11 1.81
C PHE A 50 -4.64 3.64 1.44
N LEU A 51 -4.56 2.47 0.81
CA LEU A 51 -3.32 1.90 0.31
C LEU A 51 -3.40 1.97 -1.21
N GLU A 52 -2.57 2.80 -1.81
CA GLU A 52 -2.46 2.93 -3.25
C GLU A 52 -1.24 2.17 -3.75
N ILE A 53 -1.45 1.24 -4.68
CA ILE A 53 -0.40 0.45 -5.30
C ILE A 53 -0.39 0.80 -6.77
N PHE A 54 0.76 1.21 -7.30
CA PHE A 54 0.89 1.50 -8.72
C PHE A 54 2.25 1.08 -9.26
N THR A 55 2.28 0.74 -10.55
CA THR A 55 3.51 0.42 -11.27
C THR A 55 3.89 1.58 -12.18
N LYS A 56 5.17 1.66 -12.55
CA LYS A 56 5.64 2.60 -13.58
C LYS A 56 4.91 2.45 -14.92
N GLU A 57 4.42 1.24 -15.21
CA GLU A 57 3.66 0.91 -16.43
C GLU A 57 2.21 1.44 -16.40
N GLY A 58 1.79 2.11 -15.32
CA GLY A 58 0.48 2.76 -15.21
C GLY A 58 -0.62 1.87 -14.65
N LYS A 59 -0.32 0.64 -14.22
CA LYS A 59 -1.28 -0.18 -13.47
C LYS A 59 -1.42 0.38 -12.07
N LYS A 60 -2.65 0.52 -11.57
CA LYS A 60 -2.95 1.09 -10.26
C LYS A 60 -4.12 0.37 -9.59
N ALA A 61 -4.03 0.20 -8.28
CA ALA A 61 -5.09 -0.29 -7.42
C ALA A 61 -5.14 0.51 -6.12
N THR A 62 -6.33 0.67 -5.55
CA THR A 62 -6.51 1.32 -4.25
C THR A 62 -7.32 0.41 -3.34
N LEU A 63 -6.79 0.15 -2.14
CA LEU A 63 -7.41 -0.67 -1.11
C LEU A 63 -7.78 0.23 0.07
N LYS A 64 -8.95 -0.03 0.66
CA LYS A 64 -9.40 0.64 1.88
C LYS A 64 -9.21 -0.32 3.05
N VAL A 65 -8.46 0.09 4.07
CA VAL A 65 -8.17 -0.75 5.24
C VAL A 65 -8.60 -0.02 6.50
N LEU A 66 -9.46 -0.67 7.30
CA LEU A 66 -9.86 -0.18 8.61
C LEU A 66 -8.91 -0.78 9.66
N LYS A 67 -8.11 0.07 10.29
CA LYS A 67 -7.32 -0.29 11.46
C LYS A 67 -8.20 -0.18 12.71
N LYS A 68 -8.35 -1.29 13.42
CA LYS A 68 -8.96 -1.38 14.75
C LYS A 68 -7.89 -1.73 15.77
#